data_AF-A0A9W9UCG9-F1
#
_entry.id   AF-A0A9W9UCG9-F1
#
_cell.length_a   1.000
_cell.length_b   1.000
_cell.length_c   1.000
_cell.angle_alpha   90.00
_cell.angle_beta   90.00
_cell.angle_gamma   90.00
#
_symmetry.space_group_name_H-M   'P 1'
#
loop_
_entity.id
_entity.type
_entity.pdbx_description
1 polymer ?
#
loop_
_entity_poly.entity_id
_entity_poly.type
_entity_poly.pdbx_seq_one_letter_code
_entity_poly.pdbx_strand_id
1 'polypeptide(L)'
;MHVTACHHGCTTARIAGGSLCRVRLTTPSIQPSNWYRSASSSATPAAQEPVIFSGIQPTGVPHLGNYLGALNEWVKLQNNAKPGTKLFFSIVDLHALTIPQDAAQLRKWRKEAFATLLAVGLDPKRSTIFHQSAVPAHTELMWILSTVASMGYLSRMTQWKSKLQLPDDATLEDSEARAQLRLGLFSYPVLQAADILVHRATHVPVGEDQRQHLEFSRYTANSFNHLYGPIFPVPEALISPAKRVMSLKEPTSKMSKSHPDERSRIILTDSPSVIHKKVKVALTDSEPTVAYDPVRRPGVSNLIEILSHFEGVSCESIASEYHTASLRALKEHVATRVVYHLQDIRERYVSIMEDKSGYLDSVAQQGAEAAQTNAGETMRQIREAMGLPEQPTGRVTGPESDDWRWWQATSCTEVYDVDTRNSSPNPNQGHL
;
A
#
# COMPACT_ATOMS: atom_id res chain seq x y z
N MET A 1 -13.96 -0.17 -41.12
CA MET A 1 -15.15 0.64 -41.46
C MET A 1 -15.87 -0.05 -42.60
N HIS A 2 -16.94 -0.80 -42.33
CA HIS A 2 -17.84 -1.28 -43.37
C HIS A 2 -19.25 -1.43 -42.76
N VAL A 3 -20.19 -0.67 -43.32
CA VAL A 3 -21.63 -0.75 -43.06
C VAL A 3 -22.33 -0.52 -44.39
N THR A 4 -23.17 -1.46 -44.81
CA THR A 4 -24.47 -1.34 -45.53
C THR A 4 -24.85 -2.75 -46.02
N ALA A 5 -25.95 -3.40 -45.61
CA ALA A 5 -27.40 -3.14 -45.68
C ALA A 5 -28.08 -3.76 -46.93
N CYS A 6 -29.14 -4.55 -46.67
CA CYS A 6 -30.23 -5.06 -47.54
C CYS A 6 -29.85 -6.10 -48.65
N HIS A 7 -30.65 -7.10 -49.06
CA HIS A 7 -32.10 -7.19 -49.25
C HIS A 7 -32.62 -8.65 -49.24
N HIS A 8 -33.96 -8.80 -49.25
CA HIS A 8 -34.79 -10.02 -49.31
C HIS A 8 -34.65 -10.87 -50.58
N GLY A 9 -35.04 -12.15 -50.52
CA GLY A 9 -35.38 -12.96 -51.69
C GLY A 9 -35.73 -14.42 -51.38
N CYS A 10 -36.99 -14.80 -51.58
CA CYS A 10 -37.62 -16.09 -51.29
C CYS A 10 -37.58 -17.05 -52.51
N THR A 11 -37.43 -18.37 -52.30
CA THR A 11 -37.79 -19.39 -53.31
C THR A 11 -38.36 -20.66 -52.65
N THR A 12 -39.47 -21.11 -53.20
CA THR A 12 -40.40 -22.17 -52.76
C THR A 12 -40.07 -23.59 -53.28
N ALA A 13 -40.48 -24.63 -52.53
CA ALA A 13 -41.06 -25.94 -52.94
C ALA A 13 -40.83 -26.98 -51.81
N ARG A 14 -41.70 -27.92 -51.42
CA ARG A 14 -42.92 -28.55 -51.96
C ARG A 14 -43.69 -29.22 -50.80
N ILE A 15 -44.99 -29.43 -50.98
CA ILE A 15 -45.98 -29.99 -50.03
C ILE A 15 -46.16 -31.51 -50.23
N ALA A 16 -46.38 -32.25 -49.14
CA ALA A 16 -47.28 -33.42 -48.99
C ALA A 16 -47.25 -33.81 -47.49
N GLY A 17 -48.30 -34.09 -46.74
CA GLY A 17 -49.72 -34.34 -46.94
C GLY A 17 -50.16 -35.21 -45.74
N GLY A 18 -51.14 -34.80 -44.94
CA GLY A 18 -51.60 -35.56 -43.77
C GLY A 18 -52.58 -34.79 -42.90
N SER A 19 -53.76 -35.36 -42.65
CA SER A 19 -54.98 -34.68 -42.21
C SER A 19 -55.25 -34.78 -40.69
N LEU A 20 -55.85 -33.70 -40.16
CA LEU A 20 -56.76 -33.58 -39.00
C LEU A 20 -56.30 -34.01 -37.58
N CYS A 21 -56.15 -33.03 -36.68
CA CYS A 21 -57.05 -32.85 -35.52
C CYS A 21 -56.77 -31.49 -34.83
N ARG A 22 -57.78 -30.61 -34.73
CA ARG A 22 -57.65 -29.29 -34.08
C ARG A 22 -57.91 -29.43 -32.58
N VAL A 23 -56.87 -29.34 -31.76
CA VAL A 23 -56.99 -29.10 -30.32
C VAL A 23 -56.76 -27.61 -30.08
N ARG A 24 -57.76 -26.91 -29.54
CA ARG A 24 -57.63 -25.54 -29.03
C ARG A 24 -56.90 -25.59 -27.70
N LEU A 25 -55.69 -25.04 -27.63
CA LEU A 25 -55.04 -24.66 -26.38
C LEU A 25 -55.05 -23.13 -26.29
N THR A 26 -55.78 -22.62 -25.31
CA THR A 26 -55.81 -21.21 -24.91
C THR A 26 -54.53 -20.89 -24.14
N THR A 27 -53.70 -19.99 -24.66
CA THR A 27 -52.59 -19.38 -23.93
C THR A 27 -53.13 -18.27 -23.02
N PRO A 28 -52.79 -18.23 -21.71
CA PRO A 28 -53.13 -17.09 -20.87
C PRO A 28 -52.21 -15.90 -21.17
N SER A 29 -52.82 -14.74 -21.38
CA SER A 29 -52.14 -13.45 -21.49
C SER A 29 -51.52 -13.07 -20.14
N ILE A 30 -50.20 -13.03 -20.06
CA ILE A 30 -49.47 -12.45 -18.93
C ILE A 30 -49.50 -10.93 -19.09
N GLN A 31 -50.22 -10.24 -18.19
CA GLN A 31 -50.13 -8.79 -18.08
C GLN A 31 -48.82 -8.39 -17.39
N PRO A 32 -48.13 -7.34 -17.84
CA PRO A 32 -46.99 -6.80 -17.10
C PRO A 32 -47.50 -6.11 -15.83
N SER A 33 -47.11 -6.62 -14.67
CA SER A 33 -47.37 -6.02 -13.38
C SER A 33 -46.63 -4.69 -13.25
N ASN A 34 -47.40 -3.62 -13.03
CA ASN A 34 -46.90 -2.29 -12.68
C ASN A 34 -46.17 -2.33 -11.33
N TRP A 35 -44.84 -2.44 -11.37
CA TRP A 35 -43.98 -2.04 -10.26
C TRP A 35 -43.48 -0.63 -10.53
N TYR A 36 -44.34 0.37 -10.32
CA TYR A 36 -43.87 1.74 -10.20
C TYR A 36 -43.05 1.83 -8.91
N ARG A 37 -41.72 1.70 -9.03
CA ARG A 37 -40.79 2.22 -8.02
C ARG A 37 -41.11 3.70 -7.87
N SER A 38 -41.50 4.13 -6.67
CA SER A 38 -41.45 5.55 -6.35
C SER A 38 -40.03 6.01 -6.61
N ALA A 39 -39.85 6.95 -7.52
CA ALA A 39 -38.59 7.65 -7.70
C ALA A 39 -38.29 8.36 -6.38
N SER A 40 -37.47 7.74 -5.53
CA SER A 40 -36.85 8.42 -4.40
C SER A 40 -36.02 9.55 -4.99
N SER A 41 -36.33 10.77 -4.57
CA SER A 41 -35.56 11.97 -4.86
C SER A 41 -34.07 11.66 -4.83
N SER A 42 -33.37 11.97 -5.92
CA SER A 42 -31.92 11.93 -5.96
C SER A 42 -31.37 12.92 -4.93
N ALA A 43 -31.20 12.46 -3.70
CA ALA A 43 -30.36 13.13 -2.74
C ALA A 43 -28.98 13.18 -3.38
N THR A 44 -28.47 14.40 -3.61
CA THR A 44 -27.06 14.60 -3.88
C THR A 44 -26.30 13.81 -2.80
N PRO A 45 -25.44 12.84 -3.16
CA PRO A 45 -24.71 12.10 -2.14
C PRO A 45 -23.99 13.12 -1.27
N ALA A 46 -24.32 13.13 0.03
CA ALA A 46 -23.65 14.01 0.99
C ALA A 46 -22.15 13.84 0.77
N ALA A 47 -21.43 14.95 0.55
CA ALA A 47 -20.01 14.92 0.25
C ALA A 47 -19.30 14.11 1.34
N GLN A 48 -18.79 12.94 0.98
CA GLN A 48 -18.21 12.00 1.93
C GLN A 48 -17.02 12.68 2.60
N GLU A 49 -17.00 12.72 3.93
CA GLU A 49 -15.91 13.36 4.67
C GLU A 49 -14.58 12.74 4.27
N PRO A 50 -13.53 13.55 3.98
CA PRO A 50 -12.25 13.00 3.56
C PRO A 50 -11.67 12.04 4.61
N VAL A 51 -11.21 10.90 4.13
CA VAL A 51 -10.40 9.96 4.90
C VAL A 51 -9.03 9.87 4.26
N ILE A 52 -7.99 10.18 5.03
CA ILE A 52 -6.59 10.11 4.61
C ILE A 52 -5.94 8.91 5.28
N PHE A 53 -5.31 8.05 4.49
CA PHE A 53 -4.52 6.93 4.98
C PHE A 53 -3.09 7.00 4.46
N SER A 54 -2.10 6.79 5.31
CA SER A 54 -0.71 6.61 4.90
C SER A 54 0.01 5.60 5.79
N GLY A 55 0.96 4.86 5.22
CA GLY A 55 1.70 3.80 5.90
C GLY A 55 3.20 3.99 5.82
N ILE A 56 3.93 3.60 6.86
CA ILE A 56 5.40 3.58 6.89
C ILE A 56 5.93 2.27 7.49
N GLN A 57 6.92 1.65 6.82
CA GLN A 57 7.54 0.43 7.32
C GLN A 57 8.41 0.72 8.56
N PRO A 58 8.35 -0.13 9.61
CA PRO A 58 9.20 -0.02 10.78
C PRO A 58 10.65 -0.41 10.42
N THR A 59 11.46 0.59 10.11
CA THR A 59 12.89 0.42 9.76
C THR A 59 13.78 1.18 10.76
N GLY A 60 13.32 1.29 12.01
CA GLY A 60 13.93 2.11 13.05
C GLY A 60 13.73 3.60 12.83
N VAL A 61 14.52 4.42 13.53
CA VAL A 61 14.43 5.88 13.44
C VAL A 61 14.62 6.35 11.99
N PRO A 62 13.65 7.09 11.41
CA PRO A 62 13.75 7.70 10.09
C PRO A 62 14.98 8.62 9.93
N HIS A 63 15.43 8.79 8.69
CA HIS A 63 16.45 9.79 8.35
C HIS A 63 15.84 11.08 7.82
N LEU A 64 16.67 12.11 7.67
CA LEU A 64 16.27 13.44 7.20
C LEU A 64 15.48 13.40 5.89
N GLY A 65 15.89 12.58 4.93
CA GLY A 65 15.14 12.34 3.70
C GLY A 65 13.71 11.80 3.90
N ASN A 66 13.45 10.94 4.90
CA ASN A 66 12.08 10.51 5.21
C ASN A 66 11.27 11.64 5.83
N TYR A 67 11.90 12.45 6.69
CA TYR A 67 11.25 13.58 7.34
C TYR A 67 10.80 14.65 6.34
N LEU A 68 11.73 15.12 5.50
CA LEU A 68 11.44 16.14 4.49
C LEU A 68 10.56 15.62 3.35
N GLY A 69 10.65 14.32 3.03
CA GLY A 69 9.88 13.73 1.95
C GLY A 69 8.44 13.32 2.30
N ALA A 70 8.15 12.98 3.57
CA ALA A 70 6.84 12.47 3.96
C ALA A 70 6.36 12.91 5.35
N LEU A 71 7.18 12.75 6.41
CA LEU A 71 6.68 12.93 7.78
C LEU A 71 6.28 14.37 8.09
N ASN A 72 7.03 15.36 7.59
CA ASN A 72 6.65 16.76 7.75
C ASN A 72 5.34 17.08 7.00
N GLU A 73 5.11 16.44 5.86
CA GLU A 73 3.88 16.60 5.10
C GLU A 73 2.69 15.97 5.82
N TRP A 74 2.88 14.85 6.53
CA TRP A 74 1.84 14.26 7.39
C TRP A 74 1.43 15.20 8.52
N VAL A 75 2.38 15.86 9.17
CA VAL A 75 2.09 16.85 10.22
C VAL A 75 1.34 18.07 9.64
N LYS A 76 1.73 18.56 8.45
CA LYS A 76 1.00 19.63 7.77
C LYS A 76 -0.41 19.20 7.37
N LEU A 77 -0.58 17.99 6.83
CA LEU A 77 -1.88 17.43 6.49
C LEU A 77 -2.76 17.36 7.72
N GLN A 78 -2.23 16.89 8.86
CA GLN A 78 -2.94 16.86 10.13
C GLN A 78 -3.45 18.24 10.55
N ASN A 79 -2.57 19.24 10.50
CA ASN A 79 -2.86 20.59 11.00
C ASN A 79 -3.81 21.36 10.06
N ASN A 80 -3.78 21.08 8.77
CA ASN A 80 -4.60 21.76 7.76
C ASN A 80 -5.89 21.00 7.40
N ALA A 81 -6.03 19.74 7.82
CA ALA A 81 -7.20 18.93 7.53
C ALA A 81 -8.45 19.50 8.20
N LYS A 82 -9.52 19.63 7.42
CA LYS A 82 -10.81 20.17 7.89
C LYS A 82 -11.33 19.38 9.10
N PRO A 83 -12.08 20.03 10.01
CA PRO A 83 -12.83 19.30 11.04
C PRO A 83 -13.65 18.17 10.43
N GLY A 84 -13.67 17.00 11.07
CA GLY A 84 -14.32 15.78 10.56
C GLY A 84 -13.44 14.90 9.66
N THR A 85 -12.35 15.43 9.06
CA THR A 85 -11.43 14.59 8.27
C THR A 85 -10.75 13.54 9.15
N LYS A 86 -10.94 12.26 8.82
CA LYS A 86 -10.28 11.12 9.49
C LYS A 86 -8.87 10.94 8.95
N LEU A 87 -7.89 10.79 9.84
CA LEU A 87 -6.47 10.66 9.50
C LEU A 87 -5.93 9.36 10.11
N PHE A 88 -5.42 8.47 9.27
CA PHE A 88 -4.86 7.19 9.67
C PHE A 88 -3.39 7.12 9.25
N PHE A 89 -2.51 6.92 10.24
CA PHE A 89 -1.08 6.72 10.03
C PHE A 89 -0.67 5.36 10.59
N SER A 90 -0.38 4.42 9.70
CA SER A 90 -0.10 3.03 10.06
C SER A 90 1.40 2.73 10.02
N ILE A 91 1.90 2.07 11.06
CA ILE A 91 3.21 1.42 11.05
C ILE A 91 3.01 0.02 10.47
N VAL A 92 3.39 -0.15 9.20
CA VAL A 92 3.09 -1.34 8.40
C VAL A 92 4.09 -2.47 8.67
N ASP A 93 3.97 -3.06 9.85
CA ASP A 93 4.83 -4.17 10.31
C ASP A 93 4.59 -5.49 9.59
N LEU A 94 3.39 -5.76 9.05
CA LEU A 94 3.18 -6.94 8.20
C LEU A 94 3.89 -6.82 6.85
N HIS A 95 3.95 -5.61 6.27
CA HIS A 95 4.73 -5.36 5.06
C HIS A 95 6.24 -5.57 5.29
N ALA A 96 6.74 -5.30 6.49
CA ALA A 96 8.14 -5.55 6.83
C ALA A 96 8.50 -7.05 6.79
N LEU A 97 7.53 -7.95 7.01
CA LEU A 97 7.72 -9.40 6.99
C LEU A 97 7.78 -10.00 5.57
N THR A 98 7.61 -9.19 4.52
CA THR A 98 7.78 -9.64 3.13
C THR A 98 9.23 -10.02 2.80
N ILE A 99 10.16 -9.61 3.66
CA ILE A 99 11.55 -10.07 3.71
C ILE A 99 11.85 -10.57 5.14
N PRO A 100 12.77 -11.53 5.33
CA PRO A 100 13.12 -12.02 6.66
C PRO A 100 13.55 -10.91 7.62
N GLN A 101 13.05 -10.95 8.86
CA GLN A 101 13.35 -9.98 9.91
C GLN A 101 13.89 -10.68 11.15
N ASP A 102 14.85 -10.06 11.83
CA ASP A 102 15.17 -10.43 13.21
C ASP A 102 14.05 -9.98 14.15
N ALA A 103 13.57 -10.88 15.01
CA ALA A 103 12.41 -10.63 15.84
C ALA A 103 12.66 -9.55 16.91
N ALA A 104 13.86 -9.51 17.50
CA ALA A 104 14.21 -8.50 18.49
C ALA A 104 14.34 -7.12 17.83
N GLN A 105 14.96 -7.06 16.66
CA GLN A 105 15.14 -5.86 15.88
C GLN A 105 13.82 -5.30 15.37
N LEU A 106 12.91 -6.14 14.88
CA LEU A 106 11.58 -5.70 14.45
C LEU A 106 10.77 -5.13 15.62
N ARG A 107 10.80 -5.78 16.80
CA ARG A 107 10.14 -5.23 18.01
C ARG A 107 10.69 -3.85 18.36
N LYS A 108 12.02 -3.69 18.34
CA LYS A 108 12.68 -2.41 18.58
C LYS A 108 12.24 -1.36 17.54
N TRP A 109 12.32 -1.69 16.25
CA TRP A 109 11.97 -0.77 15.17
C TRP A 109 10.51 -0.35 15.18
N ARG A 110 9.58 -1.24 15.55
CA ARG A 110 8.17 -0.89 15.74
C ARG A 110 8.02 0.20 16.80
N LYS A 111 8.64 0.02 17.97
CA LYS A 111 8.62 0.99 19.07
C LYS A 111 9.25 2.33 18.67
N GLU A 112 10.44 2.28 18.06
CA GLU A 112 11.16 3.48 17.61
C GLU A 112 10.38 4.26 16.53
N ALA A 113 9.76 3.55 15.58
CA ALA A 113 8.95 4.19 14.54
C ALA A 113 7.75 4.91 15.17
N PHE A 114 7.03 4.27 16.10
CA PHE A 114 5.88 4.87 16.78
C PHE A 114 6.29 6.11 17.58
N ALA A 115 7.34 6.00 18.40
CA ALA A 115 7.86 7.13 19.15
C ALA A 115 8.29 8.28 18.23
N THR A 116 8.90 7.97 17.08
CA THR A 116 9.29 9.00 16.11
C THR A 116 8.07 9.71 15.51
N LEU A 117 7.00 9.00 15.16
CA LEU A 117 5.78 9.61 14.62
C LEU A 117 5.17 10.63 15.60
N LEU A 118 5.14 10.31 16.89
CA LEU A 118 4.73 11.25 17.94
C LEU A 118 5.71 12.42 18.05
N ALA A 119 7.02 12.12 18.07
CA ALA A 119 8.07 13.11 18.25
C ALA A 119 8.21 14.10 17.09
N VAL A 120 7.84 13.73 15.85
CA VAL A 120 7.79 14.69 14.74
C VAL A 120 6.58 15.64 14.84
N GLY A 121 5.56 15.28 15.62
CA GLY A 121 4.39 16.12 15.88
C GLY A 121 3.05 15.56 15.39
N LEU A 122 2.96 14.26 15.05
CA LEU A 122 1.63 13.66 14.89
C LEU A 122 0.97 13.56 16.26
N ASP A 123 -0.25 14.10 16.34
CA ASP A 123 -1.03 14.18 17.56
C ASP A 123 -2.03 13.02 17.59
N PRO A 124 -1.91 12.07 18.53
CA PRO A 124 -2.83 10.93 18.64
C PRO A 124 -4.27 11.33 18.99
N LYS A 125 -4.50 12.58 19.44
CA LYS A 125 -5.86 13.12 19.64
C LYS A 125 -6.51 13.59 18.34
N ARG A 126 -5.71 13.91 17.32
CA ARG A 126 -6.18 14.39 16.01
C ARG A 126 -6.13 13.29 14.95
N SER A 127 -5.21 12.36 15.07
CA SER A 127 -4.92 11.30 14.10
C SER A 127 -4.89 9.93 14.77
N THR A 128 -5.38 8.91 14.07
CA THR A 128 -5.27 7.52 14.50
C THR A 128 -3.91 6.96 14.06
N ILE A 129 -3.02 6.74 15.02
CA ILE A 129 -1.66 6.21 14.81
C ILE A 129 -1.59 4.81 15.39
N PHE A 130 -1.25 3.80 14.60
CA PHE A 130 -1.36 2.41 15.04
C PHE A 130 -0.38 1.46 14.33
N HIS A 131 -0.18 0.27 14.91
CA HIS A 131 0.53 -0.82 14.26
C HIS A 131 -0.43 -1.63 13.37
N GLN A 132 -0.07 -1.87 12.12
CA GLN A 132 -0.89 -2.63 11.17
C GLN A 132 -1.29 -4.00 11.72
N SER A 133 -0.35 -4.75 12.31
CA SER A 133 -0.63 -6.07 12.89
C SER A 133 -1.60 -6.05 14.06
N ALA A 134 -1.90 -4.88 14.65
CA ALA A 134 -2.86 -4.75 15.74
C ALA A 134 -4.30 -4.71 15.25
N VAL A 135 -4.55 -4.64 13.94
CA VAL A 135 -5.90 -4.57 13.35
C VAL A 135 -6.09 -5.79 12.42
N PRO A 136 -6.72 -6.89 12.89
CA PRO A 136 -6.87 -8.13 12.12
C PRO A 136 -7.61 -7.96 10.78
N ALA A 137 -8.43 -6.92 10.67
CA ALA A 137 -9.17 -6.61 9.45
C ALA A 137 -8.27 -6.37 8.22
N HIS A 138 -7.00 -5.95 8.40
CA HIS A 138 -6.06 -5.83 7.28
C HIS A 138 -5.81 -7.16 6.57
N THR A 139 -5.54 -8.22 7.33
CA THR A 139 -5.24 -9.55 6.75
C THR A 139 -6.50 -10.25 6.28
N GLU A 140 -7.62 -10.08 6.99
CA GLU A 140 -8.91 -10.61 6.54
C GLU A 140 -9.33 -9.97 5.21
N LEU A 141 -9.22 -8.64 5.10
CA LEU A 141 -9.54 -7.96 3.85
C LEU A 141 -8.53 -8.29 2.75
N MET A 142 -7.23 -8.44 3.06
CA MET A 142 -6.25 -8.91 2.08
C MET A 142 -6.68 -10.24 1.45
N TRP A 143 -7.14 -11.20 2.26
CA TRP A 143 -7.63 -12.48 1.74
C TRP A 143 -8.83 -12.29 0.82
N ILE A 144 -9.84 -11.52 1.24
CA ILE A 144 -11.02 -11.22 0.42
C ILE A 144 -10.61 -10.57 -0.90
N LEU A 145 -9.77 -9.53 -0.85
CA LEU A 145 -9.31 -8.83 -2.05
C LEU A 145 -8.45 -9.71 -2.95
N SER A 146 -7.75 -10.70 -2.42
CA SER A 146 -6.96 -11.65 -3.22
C SER A 146 -7.83 -12.46 -4.19
N THR A 147 -9.11 -12.66 -3.88
CA THR A 147 -10.06 -13.37 -4.74
C THR A 147 -10.52 -12.56 -5.96
N VAL A 148 -10.33 -11.24 -5.96
CA VAL A 148 -10.65 -10.34 -7.07
C VAL A 148 -9.39 -9.72 -7.72
N ALA A 149 -8.24 -9.86 -7.07
CA ALA A 149 -6.97 -9.36 -7.55
C ALA A 149 -6.48 -10.12 -8.80
N SER A 150 -6.05 -9.39 -9.83
CA SER A 150 -5.50 -10.00 -11.05
C SER A 150 -4.05 -10.43 -10.84
N MET A 151 -3.78 -11.74 -10.89
CA MET A 151 -2.42 -12.29 -10.91
C MET A 151 -1.58 -11.71 -12.05
N GLY A 152 -2.18 -11.51 -13.22
CA GLY A 152 -1.50 -10.92 -14.38
C GLY A 152 -1.14 -9.45 -14.17
N TYR A 153 -1.93 -8.70 -13.38
CA TYR A 153 -1.54 -7.33 -13.03
C TYR A 153 -0.37 -7.34 -12.04
N LEU A 154 -0.44 -8.16 -10.99
CA LEU A 154 0.66 -8.28 -10.01
C LEU A 154 1.99 -8.68 -10.67
N SER A 155 1.98 -9.60 -11.64
CA SER A 155 3.19 -10.05 -12.34
C SER A 155 3.87 -8.94 -13.16
N ARG A 156 3.13 -7.93 -13.61
CA ARG A 156 3.67 -6.77 -14.35
C ARG A 156 4.21 -5.66 -13.48
N MET A 157 4.03 -5.72 -12.16
CA MET A 157 4.62 -4.73 -11.26
C MET A 157 6.14 -4.89 -11.21
N THR A 158 6.88 -3.78 -11.17
CA THR A 158 8.35 -3.77 -11.22
C THR A 158 8.99 -3.93 -9.84
N GLN A 159 8.23 -3.67 -8.77
CA GLN A 159 8.79 -3.50 -7.44
C GLN A 159 9.34 -4.77 -6.80
N TRP A 160 8.68 -5.92 -7.02
CA TRP A 160 9.20 -7.21 -6.56
C TRP A 160 10.50 -7.57 -7.33
N LYS A 161 10.60 -7.18 -8.61
CA LYS A 161 11.82 -7.38 -9.43
C LYS A 161 12.97 -6.57 -8.86
N SER A 162 12.73 -5.28 -8.64
CA SER A 162 13.73 -4.38 -8.03
C SER A 162 14.17 -4.85 -6.64
N LYS A 163 13.25 -5.31 -5.78
CA LYS A 163 13.57 -5.83 -4.44
C LYS A 163 14.39 -7.12 -4.47
N LEU A 164 14.24 -7.93 -5.52
CA LEU A 164 15.04 -9.13 -5.75
C LEU A 164 16.29 -8.86 -6.62
N GLN A 165 16.55 -7.60 -6.99
CA GLN A 165 17.65 -7.21 -7.89
C GLN A 165 17.57 -7.89 -9.26
N LEU A 166 16.36 -8.21 -9.72
CA LEU A 166 16.10 -8.80 -11.02
C LEU A 166 15.94 -7.71 -12.10
N PRO A 167 16.24 -8.02 -13.37
CA PRO A 167 15.93 -7.14 -14.50
C PRO A 167 14.45 -6.73 -14.57
N ASP A 168 14.17 -5.55 -15.11
CA ASP A 168 12.79 -5.03 -15.21
C ASP A 168 11.89 -5.86 -16.14
N ASP A 169 12.47 -6.57 -17.10
CA ASP A 169 11.80 -7.49 -18.01
C ASP A 169 11.65 -8.91 -17.45
N ALA A 170 12.19 -9.19 -16.26
CA ALA A 170 12.04 -10.48 -15.60
C ALA A 170 10.56 -10.84 -15.41
N THR A 171 10.25 -12.10 -15.67
CA THR A 171 8.93 -12.70 -15.63
C THR A 171 8.85 -13.71 -14.50
N LEU A 172 7.64 -14.19 -14.21
CA LEU A 172 7.45 -15.31 -13.28
C LEU A 172 7.95 -16.65 -13.85
N GLU A 173 8.38 -16.68 -15.12
CA GLU A 173 8.92 -17.88 -15.76
C GLU A 173 10.42 -18.04 -15.57
N ASP A 174 11.10 -16.95 -15.23
CA ASP A 174 12.54 -16.96 -14.95
C ASP A 174 12.85 -17.81 -13.72
N SER A 175 13.81 -18.72 -13.87
CA SER A 175 14.20 -19.67 -12.84
C SER A 175 14.71 -18.98 -11.57
N GLU A 176 15.46 -17.88 -11.73
CA GLU A 176 15.95 -17.06 -10.64
C GLU A 176 14.82 -16.36 -9.89
N ALA A 177 13.85 -15.78 -10.62
CA ALA A 177 12.66 -15.17 -10.04
C ALA A 177 11.86 -16.20 -9.22
N ARG A 178 11.63 -17.40 -9.77
CA ARG A 178 10.90 -18.48 -9.10
C ARG A 178 11.59 -18.96 -7.82
N ALA A 179 12.92 -19.03 -7.80
CA ALA A 179 13.68 -19.49 -6.65
C ALA A 179 13.60 -18.52 -5.46
N GLN A 180 13.66 -17.21 -5.74
CA GLN A 180 13.76 -16.17 -4.72
C GLN A 180 12.41 -15.58 -4.30
N LEU A 181 11.46 -15.46 -5.23
CA LEU A 181 10.18 -14.83 -4.97
C LEU A 181 9.36 -15.64 -3.95
N ARG A 182 8.77 -14.93 -3.00
CA ARG A 182 7.86 -15.48 -2.00
C ARG A 182 6.49 -14.87 -2.18
N LEU A 183 5.44 -15.62 -1.85
CA LEU A 183 4.06 -15.19 -2.02
C LEU A 183 3.81 -13.83 -1.37
N GLY A 184 4.30 -13.60 -0.15
CA GLY A 184 4.15 -12.31 0.55
C GLY A 184 4.77 -11.13 -0.22
N LEU A 185 5.95 -11.30 -0.81
CA LEU A 185 6.58 -10.26 -1.63
C LEU A 185 5.85 -10.03 -2.96
N PHE A 186 5.20 -11.06 -3.50
CA PHE A 186 4.39 -10.95 -4.70
C PHE A 186 3.02 -10.30 -4.43
N SER A 187 2.39 -10.64 -3.30
CA SER A 187 1.01 -10.26 -2.97
C SER A 187 0.87 -9.06 -2.04
N TYR A 188 1.97 -8.47 -1.53
CA TYR A 188 1.88 -7.28 -0.69
C TYR A 188 1.13 -6.09 -1.33
N PRO A 189 1.06 -5.90 -2.67
CA PRO A 189 0.21 -4.85 -3.23
C PRO A 189 -1.28 -5.07 -2.92
N VAL A 190 -1.72 -6.32 -2.75
CA VAL A 190 -3.08 -6.66 -2.27
C VAL A 190 -3.25 -6.29 -0.80
N LEU A 191 -2.23 -6.55 0.03
CA LEU A 191 -2.23 -6.11 1.43
C LEU A 191 -2.26 -4.57 1.52
N GLN A 192 -1.51 -3.86 0.68
CA GLN A 192 -1.54 -2.40 0.61
C GLN A 192 -2.93 -1.88 0.19
N ALA A 193 -3.59 -2.54 -0.77
CA ALA A 193 -4.96 -2.21 -1.12
C ALA A 193 -5.91 -2.44 0.07
N ALA A 194 -5.76 -3.54 0.81
CA ALA A 194 -6.53 -3.80 2.02
C ALA A 194 -6.31 -2.72 3.09
N ASP A 195 -5.07 -2.27 3.29
CA ASP A 195 -4.73 -1.21 4.24
C ASP A 195 -5.47 0.10 3.96
N ILE A 196 -5.56 0.47 2.67
CA ILE A 196 -6.23 1.69 2.22
C ILE A 196 -7.76 1.54 2.31
N LEU A 197 -8.28 0.41 1.82
CA LEU A 197 -9.71 0.21 1.61
C LEU A 197 -10.47 -0.16 2.89
N VAL A 198 -9.82 -0.82 3.86
CA VAL A 198 -10.47 -1.18 5.13
C VAL A 198 -10.88 0.06 5.94
N HIS A 199 -10.14 1.15 5.80
CA HIS A 199 -10.45 2.45 6.40
C HIS A 199 -11.28 3.35 5.49
N ARG A 200 -11.70 2.85 4.32
CA ARG A 200 -12.42 3.62 3.29
C ARG A 200 -11.69 4.90 2.90
N ALA A 201 -10.37 4.82 2.77
CA ALA A 201 -9.55 5.98 2.45
C ALA A 201 -9.95 6.58 1.09
N THR A 202 -10.19 7.88 1.11
CA THR A 202 -10.47 8.69 -0.09
C THR A 202 -9.19 9.27 -0.69
N HIS A 203 -8.17 9.46 0.14
CA HIS A 203 -6.93 10.15 -0.23
C HIS A 203 -5.74 9.41 0.39
N VAL A 204 -4.68 9.22 -0.39
CA VAL A 204 -3.47 8.51 0.04
C VAL A 204 -2.24 9.35 -0.31
N PRO A 205 -1.52 9.91 0.69
CA PRO A 205 -0.24 10.56 0.47
C PRO A 205 0.80 9.51 0.07
N VAL A 206 1.30 9.60 -1.15
CA VAL A 206 2.26 8.65 -1.71
C VAL A 206 3.35 9.37 -2.49
N GLY A 207 4.57 8.83 -2.46
CA GLY A 207 5.63 9.22 -3.38
C GLY A 207 5.36 8.69 -4.79
N GLU A 208 6.05 9.25 -5.78
CA GLU A 208 5.93 8.83 -7.19
C GLU A 208 6.24 7.32 -7.37
N ASP A 209 7.15 6.77 -6.57
CA ASP A 209 7.52 5.35 -6.57
C ASP A 209 6.37 4.41 -6.16
N GLN A 210 5.35 4.92 -5.48
CA GLN A 210 4.20 4.15 -5.00
C GLN A 210 2.95 4.33 -5.88
N ARG A 211 3.03 5.12 -6.96
CA ARG A 211 1.89 5.39 -7.86
C ARG A 211 1.29 4.12 -8.46
N GLN A 212 2.15 3.18 -8.88
CA GLN A 212 1.69 1.90 -9.45
C GLN A 212 0.85 1.07 -8.47
N HIS A 213 1.18 1.07 -7.18
CA HIS A 213 0.42 0.36 -6.16
C HIS A 213 -0.90 1.03 -5.83
N LEU A 214 -0.94 2.37 -5.87
CA LEU A 214 -2.18 3.09 -5.66
C LEU A 214 -3.14 2.84 -6.83
N GLU A 215 -2.66 2.80 -8.07
CA GLU A 215 -3.48 2.39 -9.23
C GLU A 215 -4.01 0.96 -9.09
N PHE A 216 -3.20 0.05 -8.57
CA PHE A 216 -3.66 -1.30 -8.26
C PHE A 216 -4.73 -1.33 -7.15
N SER A 217 -4.60 -0.47 -6.14
CA SER A 217 -5.61 -0.33 -5.08
C SER A 217 -6.93 0.19 -5.65
N ARG A 218 -6.89 1.16 -6.57
CA ARG A 218 -8.04 1.68 -7.31
C ARG A 218 -8.68 0.61 -8.19
N TYR A 219 -7.87 -0.15 -8.93
CA TYR A 219 -8.33 -1.30 -9.72
C TYR A 219 -9.06 -2.33 -8.86
N THR A 220 -8.47 -2.67 -7.71
CA THR A 220 -9.04 -3.66 -6.78
C THR A 220 -10.37 -3.16 -6.19
N ALA A 221 -10.45 -1.89 -5.79
CA ALA A 221 -11.69 -1.26 -5.31
C ALA A 221 -12.79 -1.31 -6.37
N ASN A 222 -12.49 -0.92 -7.62
CA ASN A 222 -13.45 -0.96 -8.71
C ASN A 222 -13.91 -2.38 -9.06
N SER A 223 -12.99 -3.33 -9.04
CA SER A 223 -13.29 -4.74 -9.34
C SER A 223 -14.21 -5.34 -8.27
N PHE A 224 -13.94 -5.07 -7.00
CA PHE A 224 -14.80 -5.47 -5.90
C PHE A 224 -16.18 -4.79 -5.99
N ASN A 225 -16.21 -3.48 -6.25
CA ASN A 225 -17.45 -2.72 -6.35
C ASN A 225 -18.34 -3.17 -7.52
N HIS A 226 -17.74 -3.63 -8.62
CA HIS A 226 -18.48 -4.16 -9.75
C HIS A 226 -19.22 -5.46 -9.40
N LEU A 227 -18.61 -6.31 -8.58
CA LEU A 227 -19.17 -7.61 -8.18
C LEU A 227 -20.19 -7.49 -7.05
N TYR A 228 -19.90 -6.64 -6.05
CA TYR A 228 -20.64 -6.63 -4.77
C TYR A 228 -21.36 -5.29 -4.48
N GLY A 229 -21.36 -4.35 -5.42
CA GLY A 229 -21.95 -3.03 -5.27
C GLY A 229 -20.97 -1.99 -4.69
N PRO A 230 -21.36 -0.70 -4.60
CA PRO A 230 -20.47 0.42 -4.32
C PRO A 230 -20.04 0.51 -2.84
N ILE A 231 -19.23 -0.45 -2.38
CA ILE A 231 -18.74 -0.53 -1.01
C ILE A 231 -17.58 0.44 -0.82
N PHE A 232 -16.53 0.34 -1.63
CA PHE A 232 -15.32 1.11 -1.43
C PHE A 232 -15.36 2.47 -2.15
N PRO A 233 -14.88 3.56 -1.52
CA PRO A 233 -14.45 4.73 -2.27
C PRO A 233 -13.21 4.37 -3.10
N VAL A 234 -13.03 5.06 -4.24
CA VAL A 234 -11.84 4.90 -5.07
C VAL A 234 -10.78 5.92 -4.60
N PRO A 235 -9.65 5.49 -4.03
CA PRO A 235 -8.69 6.40 -3.41
C PRO A 235 -7.96 7.26 -4.45
N GLU A 236 -7.74 8.53 -4.12
CA GLU A 236 -6.97 9.49 -4.91
C GLU A 236 -5.56 9.71 -4.33
N ALA A 237 -4.60 9.99 -5.21
CA ALA A 237 -3.23 10.29 -4.81
C ALA A 237 -3.15 11.72 -4.26
N LEU A 238 -2.61 11.87 -3.05
CA LEU A 238 -2.12 13.17 -2.59
C LEU A 238 -0.63 13.25 -2.90
N ILE A 239 -0.32 13.78 -4.08
CA ILE A 239 1.06 14.01 -4.50
C ILE A 239 1.54 15.29 -3.81
N SER A 240 2.24 15.14 -2.68
CA SER A 240 3.03 16.24 -2.14
C SER A 240 4.30 16.38 -2.99
N PRO A 241 4.83 17.61 -3.23
CA PRO A 241 6.15 17.80 -3.83
C PRO A 241 7.21 17.19 -2.91
N ALA A 242 7.42 15.88 -3.06
CA ALA A 242 8.31 15.11 -2.21
C ALA A 242 9.73 15.66 -2.36
N LYS A 243 10.21 16.27 -1.28
CA LYS A 243 11.55 16.83 -1.21
C LYS A 243 12.55 15.68 -1.21
N ARG A 244 13.29 15.53 -2.31
CA ARG A 244 14.25 14.44 -2.49
C ARG A 244 15.59 14.85 -1.87
N VAL A 245 15.93 14.22 -0.75
CA VAL A 245 17.24 14.43 -0.10
C VAL A 245 18.20 13.31 -0.50
N MET A 246 19.38 13.68 -0.98
CA MET A 246 20.41 12.75 -1.44
C MET A 246 21.36 12.35 -0.31
N SER A 247 22.10 11.26 -0.51
CA SER A 247 23.13 10.80 0.41
C SER A 247 24.26 11.84 0.53
N LEU A 248 24.74 12.07 1.75
CA LEU A 248 25.87 12.95 2.02
C LEU A 248 27.20 12.38 1.51
N LYS A 249 27.27 11.07 1.21
CA LYS A 249 28.48 10.39 0.73
C LYS A 249 28.39 10.03 -0.75
N GLU A 250 27.18 9.80 -1.25
CA GLU A 250 26.88 9.48 -2.65
C GLU A 250 25.77 10.41 -3.15
N PRO A 251 26.07 11.66 -3.52
CA PRO A 251 25.06 12.67 -3.82
C PRO A 251 24.16 12.38 -5.03
N THR A 252 24.49 11.37 -5.83
CA THR A 252 23.65 10.87 -6.94
C THR A 252 22.60 9.84 -6.48
N SER A 253 22.76 9.28 -5.27
CA SER A 253 21.88 8.28 -4.69
C SER A 253 20.97 8.91 -3.63
N LYS A 254 19.70 8.47 -3.58
CA LYS A 254 18.77 8.90 -2.51
C LYS A 254 19.33 8.49 -1.15
N MET A 255 19.15 9.34 -0.14
CA MET A 255 19.48 8.97 1.24
C MET A 255 18.73 7.69 1.62
N SER A 256 19.45 6.68 2.10
CA SER A 256 18.91 5.35 2.43
C SER A 256 19.45 4.82 3.75
N LYS A 257 18.60 4.09 4.47
CA LYS A 257 18.99 3.33 5.67
C LYS A 257 19.92 2.15 5.37
N SER A 258 19.81 1.58 4.16
CA SER A 258 20.61 0.40 3.75
C SER A 258 22.06 0.74 3.38
N HIS A 259 22.40 2.02 3.25
CA HIS A 259 23.77 2.42 2.91
C HIS A 259 24.73 2.04 4.06
N PRO A 260 25.87 1.37 3.77
CA PRO A 260 26.76 0.84 4.81
C PRO A 260 27.41 1.95 5.66
N ASP A 261 27.82 3.06 5.03
CA ASP A 261 28.37 4.21 5.76
C ASP A 261 27.26 5.03 6.44
N GLU A 262 27.23 5.06 7.78
CA GLU A 262 26.28 5.86 8.55
C GLU A 262 26.39 7.37 8.30
N ARG A 263 27.55 7.84 7.82
CA ARG A 263 27.78 9.26 7.49
C ARG A 263 27.06 9.69 6.21
N SER A 264 26.52 8.73 5.44
CA SER A 264 25.67 8.99 4.27
C SER A 264 24.33 9.65 4.63
N ARG A 265 23.88 9.54 5.88
CA ARG A 265 22.53 9.90 6.31
C ARG A 265 22.51 10.59 7.67
N ILE A 266 21.59 11.54 7.84
CA ILE A 266 21.29 12.16 9.13
C ILE A 266 20.05 11.48 9.70
N ILE A 267 20.16 10.87 10.88
CA ILE A 267 19.03 10.27 11.60
C ILE A 267 18.36 11.38 12.43
N LEU A 268 17.02 11.36 12.54
CA LEU A 268 16.29 12.45 13.23
C LEU A 268 16.68 12.61 14.71
N THR A 269 17.26 11.58 15.31
CA THR A 269 17.66 11.56 16.71
C THR A 269 19.18 11.69 16.89
N ASP A 270 19.94 11.92 15.81
CA ASP A 270 21.38 12.20 15.89
C ASP A 270 21.62 13.41 16.80
N SER A 271 22.65 13.33 17.66
CA SER A 271 23.03 14.47 18.49
C SER A 271 23.59 15.62 17.64
N PRO A 272 23.60 16.86 18.14
CA PRO A 272 24.19 17.98 17.43
C PRO A 272 25.62 17.70 16.95
N SER A 273 26.45 17.11 17.81
CA SER A 273 27.84 16.78 17.45
C SER A 273 27.95 15.73 16.34
N VAL A 274 27.02 14.77 16.28
CA VAL A 274 26.97 13.77 15.19
C VAL A 274 26.54 14.43 13.88
N ILE A 275 25.50 15.28 13.90
CA ILE A 275 25.02 16.02 12.72
C ILE A 275 26.16 16.88 12.14
N HIS A 276 26.83 17.69 12.96
CA HIS A 276 27.97 18.49 12.53
C HIS A 276 29.08 17.62 11.91
N LYS A 277 29.44 16.49 12.54
CA LYS A 277 30.46 15.58 11.99
C LYS A 277 30.06 15.03 10.62
N LYS A 278 28.81 14.61 10.45
CA LYS A 278 28.30 14.05 9.18
C LYS A 278 28.26 15.08 8.06
N VAL A 279 27.73 16.27 8.33
CA VAL A 279 27.67 17.37 7.34
C VAL A 279 29.06 17.88 6.99
N LYS A 280 29.97 17.99 7.97
CA LYS A 280 31.36 18.41 7.74
C LYS A 280 32.09 17.52 6.72
N VAL A 281 31.84 16.22 6.75
CA VAL A 281 32.46 15.23 5.84
C VAL A 281 31.61 14.88 4.62
N ALA A 282 30.51 15.60 4.40
CA ALA A 282 29.68 15.44 3.22
C ALA A 282 30.52 15.65 1.95
N LEU A 283 30.34 14.78 0.96
CA LEU A 283 31.05 14.83 -0.31
C LEU A 283 30.63 16.08 -1.10
N THR A 284 31.61 16.88 -1.48
CA THR A 284 31.48 18.04 -2.37
C THR A 284 32.57 17.95 -3.43
N ASP A 285 32.49 18.81 -4.44
CA ASP A 285 33.55 18.97 -5.44
C ASP A 285 34.72 19.83 -4.90
N SER A 286 35.71 20.04 -5.78
CA SER A 286 36.91 20.83 -5.52
C SER A 286 36.78 22.29 -5.97
N GLU A 287 35.60 22.73 -6.42
CA GLU A 287 35.41 24.12 -6.84
C GLU A 287 35.23 25.03 -5.61
N PRO A 288 35.87 26.21 -5.58
CA PRO A 288 35.89 27.04 -4.37
C PRO A 288 34.58 27.79 -4.11
N THR A 289 33.78 28.05 -5.15
CA THR A 289 32.52 28.81 -5.07
C THR A 289 31.35 27.90 -4.71
N VAL A 290 30.29 28.48 -4.13
CA VAL A 290 29.00 27.79 -3.98
C VAL A 290 28.14 28.10 -5.20
N ALA A 291 27.70 27.05 -5.91
CA ALA A 291 26.77 27.16 -7.02
C ALA A 291 25.78 26.00 -6.98
N TYR A 292 24.53 26.28 -7.37
CA TYR A 292 23.49 25.27 -7.51
C TYR A 292 23.53 24.69 -8.93
N ASP A 293 24.00 23.45 -9.04
CA ASP A 293 24.00 22.66 -10.27
C ASP A 293 23.83 21.18 -9.88
N PRO A 294 22.58 20.68 -9.82
CA PRO A 294 22.32 19.29 -9.40
C PRO A 294 22.96 18.24 -10.31
N VAL A 295 23.31 18.59 -11.55
CA VAL A 295 23.88 17.66 -12.53
C VAL A 295 25.39 17.57 -12.37
N ARG A 296 26.09 18.71 -12.34
CA ARG A 296 27.56 18.76 -12.30
C ARG A 296 28.11 18.82 -10.89
N ARG A 297 27.36 19.41 -9.95
CA ARG A 297 27.75 19.65 -8.55
C ARG A 297 26.71 19.06 -7.58
N PRO A 298 26.38 17.77 -7.67
CA PRO A 298 25.28 17.17 -6.91
C PRO A 298 25.48 17.24 -5.39
N GLY A 299 26.73 17.17 -4.92
CA GLY A 299 27.05 17.28 -3.48
C GLY A 299 26.76 18.65 -2.88
N VAL A 300 27.17 19.71 -3.59
CA VAL A 300 26.91 21.10 -3.17
C VAL A 300 25.41 21.42 -3.31
N SER A 301 24.79 20.98 -4.39
CA SER A 301 23.36 21.18 -4.65
C SER A 301 22.48 20.49 -3.60
N ASN A 302 22.82 19.27 -3.18
CA ASN A 302 22.13 18.58 -2.09
C ASN A 302 22.18 19.37 -0.77
N LEU A 303 23.31 20.01 -0.45
CA LEU A 303 23.44 20.85 0.75
C LEU A 303 22.58 22.12 0.64
N ILE A 304 22.55 22.75 -0.54
CA ILE A 304 21.69 23.90 -0.82
C ILE A 304 20.21 23.52 -0.73
N GLU A 305 19.81 22.36 -1.27
CA GLU A 305 18.44 21.85 -1.21
C GLU A 305 18.00 21.57 0.23
N ILE A 306 18.86 20.95 1.05
CA ILE A 306 18.59 20.74 2.48
C ILE A 306 18.34 22.10 3.16
N LEU A 307 19.18 23.10 2.90
CA LEU A 307 19.03 24.43 3.49
C LEU A 307 17.74 25.11 3.04
N SER A 308 17.48 25.11 1.73
CA SER A 308 16.25 25.60 1.09
C SER A 308 15.01 25.00 1.76
N HIS A 309 15.04 23.70 2.05
CA HIS A 309 13.90 23.02 2.63
C HIS A 309 13.55 23.47 4.05
N PHE A 310 14.55 23.88 4.83
CA PHE A 310 14.37 24.36 6.20
C PHE A 310 14.08 25.86 6.28
N GLU A 311 14.64 26.65 5.37
CA GLU A 311 14.46 28.11 5.37
C GLU A 311 13.26 28.58 4.55
N GLY A 312 12.74 27.73 3.65
CA GLY A 312 11.64 28.11 2.76
C GLY A 312 12.05 29.10 1.66
N VAL A 313 13.35 29.17 1.37
CA VAL A 313 13.96 30.04 0.36
C VAL A 313 14.37 29.20 -0.87
N SER A 314 14.39 29.78 -2.07
CA SER A 314 14.78 29.04 -3.29
C SER A 314 16.27 28.67 -3.30
N CYS A 315 16.60 27.56 -3.97
CA CYS A 315 17.98 27.11 -4.12
C CYS A 315 18.85 28.16 -4.82
N GLU A 316 18.29 28.89 -5.79
CA GLU A 316 18.99 29.94 -6.54
C GLU A 316 19.33 31.14 -5.64
N SER A 317 18.42 31.52 -4.74
CA SER A 317 18.66 32.61 -3.79
C SER A 317 19.77 32.24 -2.81
N ILE A 318 19.75 31.01 -2.28
CA ILE A 318 20.82 30.49 -1.41
C ILE A 318 22.15 30.44 -2.17
N ALA A 319 22.15 29.93 -3.40
CA ALA A 319 23.36 29.89 -4.22
C ALA A 319 23.95 31.28 -4.47
N SER A 320 23.10 32.29 -4.69
CA SER A 320 23.51 33.68 -4.87
C SER A 320 24.09 34.27 -3.58
N GLU A 321 23.45 34.03 -2.44
CA GLU A 321 23.92 34.52 -1.13
C GLU A 321 25.28 33.92 -0.77
N TYR A 322 25.47 32.63 -1.04
CA TYR A 322 26.68 31.89 -0.68
C TYR A 322 27.75 31.90 -1.78
N HIS A 323 27.54 32.59 -2.91
CA HIS A 323 28.41 32.48 -4.09
C HIS A 323 29.91 32.68 -3.78
N THR A 324 30.22 33.68 -2.94
CA THR A 324 31.59 34.01 -2.51
C THR A 324 32.00 33.35 -1.19
N ALA A 325 31.10 32.60 -0.56
CA ALA A 325 31.38 31.88 0.69
C ALA A 325 32.14 30.58 0.42
N SER A 326 32.90 30.12 1.41
CA SER A 326 33.56 28.82 1.32
C SER A 326 32.56 27.66 1.48
N LEU A 327 32.83 26.51 0.85
CA LEU A 327 32.08 25.26 1.08
C LEU A 327 32.03 24.86 2.57
N ARG A 328 33.07 25.21 3.36
CA ARG A 328 33.09 25.00 4.80
C ARG A 328 32.01 25.83 5.50
N ALA A 329 31.84 27.09 5.12
CA ALA A 329 30.82 27.97 5.68
C ALA A 329 29.41 27.46 5.33
N LEU A 330 29.18 27.01 4.09
CA LEU A 330 27.93 26.36 3.70
C LEU A 330 27.63 25.12 4.56
N LYS A 331 28.60 24.21 4.71
CA LYS A 331 28.45 23.00 5.54
C LYS A 331 28.16 23.33 6.99
N GLU A 332 28.83 24.33 7.55
CA GLU A 332 28.59 24.76 8.93
C GLU A 332 27.16 25.28 9.09
N HIS A 333 26.71 26.14 8.17
CA HIS A 333 25.35 26.68 8.23
C HIS A 333 24.28 25.58 8.09
N VAL A 334 24.45 24.67 7.12
CA VAL A 334 23.56 23.50 6.95
C VAL A 334 23.50 22.68 8.24
N ALA A 335 24.65 22.40 8.87
CA ALA A 335 24.67 21.66 10.13
C ALA A 335 23.90 22.40 11.23
N THR A 336 24.15 23.70 11.41
CA THR A 336 23.44 24.51 12.41
C THR A 336 21.93 24.52 12.18
N ARG A 337 21.47 24.70 10.94
CA ARG A 337 20.04 24.70 10.61
C ARG A 337 19.40 23.34 10.84
N VAL A 338 20.05 22.26 10.41
CA VAL A 338 19.54 20.90 10.65
C VAL A 338 19.45 20.62 12.16
N VAL A 339 20.47 20.99 12.94
CA VAL A 339 20.46 20.84 14.40
C VAL A 339 19.29 21.61 15.02
N TYR A 340 19.13 22.87 14.66
CA TYR A 340 18.05 23.72 15.17
C TYR A 340 16.67 23.11 14.93
N HIS A 341 16.40 22.63 13.72
CA HIS A 341 15.09 22.06 13.38
C HIS A 341 14.84 20.68 13.98
N LEU A 342 15.88 19.86 14.18
CA LEU A 342 15.73 18.51 14.73
C LEU A 342 15.78 18.48 16.26
N GLN A 343 16.18 19.56 16.92
CA GLN A 343 16.36 19.61 18.37
C GLN A 343 15.10 19.18 19.12
N ASP A 344 13.96 19.84 18.88
CA ASP A 344 12.70 19.54 19.58
C ASP A 344 12.17 18.14 19.26
N ILE A 345 12.42 17.66 18.03
CA ILE A 345 12.05 16.30 17.62
C ILE A 345 12.86 15.29 18.42
N ARG A 346 14.17 15.50 18.51
CA ARG A 346 15.07 14.63 19.27
C ARG A 346 14.74 14.63 20.76
N GLU A 347 14.51 15.80 21.35
CA GLU A 347 14.16 15.93 22.77
C GLU A 347 12.85 15.21 23.11
N ARG A 348 11.80 15.42 22.30
CA ARG A 348 10.54 14.67 22.44
C ARG A 348 10.73 13.18 22.26
N TYR A 349 11.50 12.75 21.26
CA TYR A 349 11.76 11.33 21.03
C TYR A 349 12.45 10.68 22.23
N VAL A 350 13.51 11.29 22.75
CA VAL A 350 14.25 10.78 23.91
C VAL A 350 13.32 10.70 25.11
N SER A 351 12.56 11.76 25.38
CA SER A 351 11.58 11.77 26.48
C SER A 351 10.54 10.66 26.36
N ILE A 352 10.02 10.38 25.15
CA ILE A 352 9.03 9.32 24.91
C ILE A 352 9.65 7.94 25.10
N MET A 353 10.90 7.75 24.64
CA MET A 353 11.57 6.45 24.70
C MET A 353 12.07 6.09 26.11
N GLU A 354 12.44 7.10 26.89
CA GLU A 354 12.89 6.95 28.28
C GLU A 354 11.73 6.90 29.29
N ASP A 355 10.51 7.27 28.85
CA ASP A 355 9.33 7.19 29.69
C ASP A 355 9.05 5.75 30.15
N LYS A 356 8.87 5.61 31.47
CA LYS A 356 8.57 4.34 32.15
C LYS A 356 7.11 4.25 32.57
N SER A 357 6.29 5.28 32.33
CA SER A 357 4.87 5.28 32.70
C SER A 357 4.03 4.33 31.85
N GLY A 358 4.54 3.91 30.68
CA GLY A 358 3.78 3.13 29.70
C GLY A 358 3.00 4.01 28.73
N TYR A 359 3.30 5.31 28.64
CA TYR A 359 2.61 6.25 27.75
C TYR A 359 2.57 5.76 26.31
N LEU A 360 3.72 5.35 25.75
CA LEU A 360 3.82 4.93 24.36
C LEU A 360 2.92 3.73 24.04
N ASP A 361 2.92 2.73 24.92
CA ASP A 361 2.10 1.53 24.77
C ASP A 361 0.61 1.87 24.91
N SER A 362 0.26 2.78 25.82
CA SER A 362 -1.13 3.23 26.00
C SER A 362 -1.67 3.97 24.78
N VAL A 363 -0.85 4.81 24.13
CA VAL A 363 -1.23 5.54 22.92
C VAL A 363 -1.34 4.60 21.74
N ALA A 364 -0.41 3.64 21.60
CA ALA A 364 -0.47 2.62 20.56
C ALA A 364 -1.72 1.76 20.67
N GLN A 365 -2.12 1.40 21.90
CA GLN A 365 -3.34 0.64 22.16
C GLN A 365 -4.59 1.44 21.79
N GLN A 366 -4.69 2.71 22.20
CA GLN A 366 -5.81 3.59 21.84
C GLN A 366 -5.95 3.76 20.32
N GLY A 367 -4.82 3.94 19.62
CA GLY A 367 -4.80 4.02 18.16
C GLY A 367 -5.26 2.72 17.50
N ALA A 368 -4.85 1.56 18.02
CA ALA A 368 -5.29 0.27 17.54
C ALA A 368 -6.81 0.07 17.73
N GLU A 369 -7.35 0.41 18.89
CA GLU A 369 -8.79 0.31 19.18
C GLU A 369 -9.64 1.19 18.26
N ALA A 370 -9.20 2.43 18.03
CA ALA A 370 -9.86 3.35 17.11
C ALA A 370 -9.82 2.82 15.66
N ALA A 371 -8.66 2.30 15.22
CA ALA A 371 -8.50 1.72 13.90
C ALA A 371 -9.35 0.43 13.73
N GLN A 372 -9.37 -0.45 14.74
CA GLN A 372 -10.21 -1.66 14.74
C GLN A 372 -11.69 -1.32 14.66
N THR A 373 -12.15 -0.33 15.41
CA THR A 373 -13.56 0.10 15.39
C THR A 373 -13.96 0.55 14.00
N ASN A 374 -13.17 1.43 13.38
CA ASN A 374 -13.44 1.91 12.03
C ASN A 374 -13.34 0.79 10.97
N ALA A 375 -12.34 -0.08 11.07
CA ALA A 375 -12.17 -1.20 10.16
C ALA A 375 -13.32 -2.22 10.29
N GLY A 376 -13.83 -2.44 11.50
CA GLY A 376 -14.95 -3.32 11.79
C GLY A 376 -16.24 -2.89 11.08
N GLU A 377 -16.52 -1.58 11.01
CA GLU A 377 -17.65 -1.03 10.27
C GLU A 377 -17.59 -1.40 8.78
N THR A 378 -16.42 -1.24 8.17
CA THR A 378 -16.19 -1.58 6.76
C THR A 378 -16.30 -3.08 6.53
N MET A 379 -15.67 -3.89 7.39
CA MET A 379 -15.71 -5.34 7.27
C MET A 379 -17.11 -5.91 7.43
N ARG A 380 -17.98 -5.30 8.24
CA ARG A 380 -19.39 -5.68 8.31
C ARG A 380 -20.10 -5.52 6.96
N GLN A 381 -19.92 -4.38 6.28
CA GLN A 381 -20.51 -4.12 4.96
C GLN A 381 -20.01 -5.13 3.91
N ILE A 382 -18.72 -5.47 3.95
CA ILE A 382 -18.09 -6.44 3.06
C ILE A 382 -18.67 -7.84 3.29
N ARG A 383 -18.74 -8.27 4.55
CA ARG A 383 -19.27 -9.59 4.91
C ARG A 383 -20.73 -9.73 4.50
N GLU A 384 -21.55 -8.72 4.76
CA GLU A 384 -22.95 -8.69 4.35
C GLU A 384 -23.09 -8.85 2.83
N ALA A 385 -22.34 -8.07 2.04
CA ALA A 385 -22.42 -8.14 0.58
C ALA A 385 -21.88 -9.46 -0.01
N MET A 386 -21.00 -10.16 0.71
CA MET A 386 -20.48 -11.46 0.33
C MET A 386 -21.26 -12.64 0.94
N GLY A 387 -22.30 -12.38 1.73
CA GLY A 387 -23.08 -13.43 2.41
C GLY A 387 -22.32 -14.15 3.52
N LEU A 388 -21.30 -13.53 4.11
CA LEU A 388 -20.54 -14.05 5.24
C LEU A 388 -21.19 -13.64 6.57
N PRO A 389 -21.12 -14.49 7.62
CA PRO A 389 -21.69 -14.16 8.93
C PRO A 389 -20.95 -12.99 9.59
N GLU A 390 -21.64 -12.24 10.45
CA GLU A 390 -20.99 -11.27 11.33
C GLU A 390 -20.07 -11.97 12.33
N GLN A 391 -18.92 -11.36 12.63
CA GLN A 391 -18.07 -11.86 13.71
C GLN A 391 -18.75 -11.63 15.07
N PRO A 392 -18.77 -12.61 15.98
CA PRO A 392 -19.34 -12.43 17.30
C PRO A 392 -18.56 -11.36 18.08
N THR A 393 -19.26 -10.34 18.59
CA THR A 393 -18.68 -9.16 19.26
C THR A 393 -18.31 -9.38 20.74
N GLY A 394 -17.95 -10.60 21.13
CA GLY A 394 -17.59 -10.95 22.51
C GLY A 394 -16.31 -11.78 22.59
N ARG A 395 -15.60 -11.70 23.74
CA ARG A 395 -14.60 -12.74 24.08
C ARG A 395 -15.31 -14.08 24.01
N VAL A 396 -14.89 -14.92 23.08
CA VAL A 396 -15.33 -16.32 23.00
C VAL A 396 -14.81 -17.02 24.25
N THR A 397 -15.60 -17.02 25.32
CA THR A 397 -15.52 -18.08 26.34
C THR A 397 -16.37 -19.23 25.79
N GLY A 398 -15.79 -19.94 24.82
CA GLY A 398 -16.39 -21.15 24.25
C GLY A 398 -15.75 -22.38 24.87
N PRO A 399 -16.53 -23.44 25.14
CA PRO A 399 -15.99 -24.72 25.60
C PRO A 399 -15.14 -25.36 24.50
N GLU A 400 -14.14 -26.15 24.89
CA GLU A 400 -13.38 -27.03 24.00
C GLU A 400 -14.35 -27.91 23.19
N SER A 401 -14.56 -27.58 21.91
CA SER A 401 -15.12 -28.51 20.94
C SER A 401 -14.01 -28.86 19.96
N ASP A 402 -13.45 -30.06 20.14
CA ASP A 402 -12.55 -30.74 19.21
C ASP A 402 -13.27 -31.04 17.90
N ASP A 403 -13.33 -30.08 16.98
CA ASP A 403 -13.85 -30.32 15.64
C ASP A 403 -12.93 -29.77 14.55
N TRP A 404 -11.79 -30.42 14.40
CA TRP A 404 -10.81 -30.19 13.33
C TRP A 404 -11.16 -30.93 12.01
N ARG A 405 -12.40 -31.40 11.83
CA ARG A 405 -12.79 -32.28 10.71
C ARG A 405 -13.17 -31.60 9.38
N TRP A 406 -12.92 -30.29 9.22
CA TRP A 406 -13.31 -29.57 8.00
C TRP A 406 -12.38 -29.73 6.79
N TRP A 407 -11.33 -30.54 6.87
CA TRP A 407 -10.37 -30.80 5.76
C TRP A 407 -10.58 -32.15 5.04
N GLN A 408 -11.76 -32.78 5.12
CA GLN A 408 -12.02 -34.03 4.39
C GLN A 408 -13.23 -33.96 3.45
N ALA A 409 -12.93 -34.30 2.19
CA ALA A 409 -13.81 -34.81 1.13
C ALA A 409 -14.63 -33.81 0.29
N THR A 410 -14.01 -33.36 -0.79
CA THR A 410 -14.63 -33.55 -2.12
C THR A 410 -13.58 -34.21 -3.01
N SER A 411 -13.46 -35.53 -2.88
CA SER A 411 -12.72 -36.35 -3.82
C SER A 411 -13.38 -36.24 -5.20
N CYS A 412 -12.68 -35.64 -6.15
CA CYS A 412 -12.95 -35.84 -7.57
C CYS A 412 -12.75 -37.33 -7.88
N THR A 413 -13.83 -38.10 -7.94
CA THR A 413 -13.86 -39.34 -8.71
C THR A 413 -14.32 -39.00 -10.12
N GLU A 414 -13.35 -38.72 -10.99
CA GLU A 414 -13.53 -38.96 -12.43
C GLU A 414 -13.61 -40.48 -12.62
N VAL A 415 -14.80 -40.97 -12.96
CA VAL A 415 -14.99 -42.34 -13.42
C VAL A 415 -14.51 -42.39 -14.86
N TYR A 416 -13.28 -42.85 -15.07
CA TYR A 416 -12.85 -43.38 -16.37
C TYR A 416 -13.38 -44.80 -16.48
N ASP A 417 -14.48 -44.96 -17.23
CA ASP A 417 -14.99 -46.25 -17.67
C ASP A 417 -14.16 -46.69 -18.87
N VAL A 418 -13.17 -47.56 -18.64
CA VAL A 418 -12.42 -48.24 -19.72
C VAL A 418 -12.89 -49.68 -19.75
N ASP A 419 -13.82 -49.94 -20.67
CA ASP A 419 -14.35 -51.25 -21.04
C ASP A 419 -13.22 -52.13 -21.61
N THR A 420 -12.55 -52.93 -20.77
CA THR A 420 -11.63 -53.98 -21.24
C THR A 420 -12.33 -55.34 -21.21
N ARG A 421 -12.95 -55.70 -22.34
CA ARG A 421 -13.30 -57.09 -22.65
C ARG A 421 -12.06 -57.85 -23.13
N ASN A 422 -11.64 -58.79 -22.30
CA ASN A 422 -11.43 -60.19 -22.65
C ASN A 422 -10.60 -60.50 -23.92
N SER A 423 -9.31 -60.83 -23.77
CA SER A 423 -8.63 -61.83 -24.62
C SER A 423 -7.42 -62.43 -23.90
N SER A 424 -7.41 -63.76 -23.79
CA SER A 424 -6.39 -64.62 -23.16
C SER A 424 -4.99 -64.51 -23.78
N PRO A 425 -3.92 -64.88 -23.06
CA PRO A 425 -2.55 -64.79 -23.56
C PRO A 425 -2.16 -66.02 -24.40
N ASN A 426 -1.47 -65.78 -25.52
CA ASN A 426 -0.75 -66.79 -26.29
C ASN A 426 0.76 -66.52 -26.17
N PRO A 427 1.59 -67.45 -25.66
CA PRO A 427 3.03 -67.25 -25.55
C PRO A 427 3.73 -67.93 -26.73
N ASN A 428 4.40 -67.17 -27.60
CA ASN A 428 5.68 -67.56 -28.24
C ASN A 428 6.11 -66.57 -29.34
N GLN A 429 7.44 -66.51 -29.51
CA GLN A 429 8.26 -65.75 -30.48
C GLN A 429 8.67 -64.36 -29.97
N GLY A 430 9.95 -63.99 -29.82
CA GLY A 430 11.19 -64.56 -30.34
C GLY A 430 11.94 -63.46 -31.11
N HIS A 431 13.10 -63.06 -30.59
CA HIS A 431 14.22 -62.36 -31.24
C HIS A 431 13.97 -61.13 -32.12
N LEU A 432 14.45 -59.96 -31.66
CA LEU A 432 15.75 -59.37 -32.06
C LEU A 432 16.02 -58.08 -31.28
#